data_AF-A0A1F3KER3-F1
#
_entry.id   AF-A0A1F3KER3-F1
#
_cell.length_a   1.000
_cell.length_b   1.000
_cell.length_c   1.000
_cell.angle_alpha   90.00
_cell.angle_beta   90.00
_cell.angle_gamma   90.00
#
_symmetry.space_group_name_H-M   'P 1'
#
loop_
_entity.id
_entity.type
_entity.pdbx_description
1 polymer ?
#
loop_
_entity_poly.entity_id
_entity_poly.type
_entity_poly.pdbx_seq_one_letter_code
_entity_poly.pdbx_strand_id
1 'polypeptide(L)'
;MKKFLRVSLYVIILLFAVFGFGLTLVFIAQKTGLTNDRGAVDKNDRIFKELAEEKNHNEILLPTSAIDSLLEANTEFTELFYKIHFINKYFPRNAGLILNTYRNTKDIKIVESMIKALSIYINIDSLINLPERHDHKVYSDSLAQKWMNSNEWGVLKEALVKEKEFVRKAAIATGVEPRMIICCVIGEQMRIYNQARERFKQLFAPVKTLSFMTNLSYGVAGVKEGTALLTRHHLKDTSSVFYLGKKYENLLDFKEDSQDVISRLTNYNDHYYTYVYVGLILKQIKTQWERTTYPISERPEILSTIYNLGFGASNPKPDPQAGGSTFFVDGIEYSFGTVTFDFYYSGELADEFPFWENKWTEPATEEQTDSLSSL
;
A
#
# COMPACT_ATOMS: atom_id res chain seq x y z
N MET A 1 -42.38 13.11 -49.31
CA MET A 1 -41.31 12.16 -48.93
C MET A 1 -39.90 12.76 -48.86
N LYS A 2 -39.34 13.39 -49.92
CA LYS A 2 -37.94 13.89 -49.91
C LYS A 2 -37.60 14.90 -48.79
N LYS A 3 -38.53 15.80 -48.43
CA LYS A 3 -38.30 16.83 -47.40
C LYS A 3 -38.26 16.25 -45.98
N PHE A 4 -39.15 15.29 -45.70
CA PHE A 4 -39.17 14.55 -44.42
C PHE A 4 -37.90 13.73 -44.23
N LEU A 5 -37.49 12.98 -45.26
CA LEU A 5 -36.25 12.18 -45.22
C LEU A 5 -35.01 13.05 -44.95
N ARG A 6 -34.96 14.25 -45.56
CA ARG A 6 -33.86 15.20 -45.37
C ARG A 6 -33.82 15.76 -43.95
N VAL A 7 -34.97 16.11 -43.37
CA VAL A 7 -35.05 16.59 -41.98
C VAL A 7 -34.68 15.48 -41.01
N SER A 8 -35.18 14.26 -41.19
CA SER A 8 -34.80 13.11 -40.36
C SER A 8 -33.30 12.81 -40.42
N LEU A 9 -32.69 12.90 -41.61
CA LEU A 9 -31.24 12.73 -41.76
C LEU A 9 -30.44 13.81 -41.01
N TYR A 10 -30.85 15.08 -41.10
CA TYR A 10 -30.20 16.16 -40.34
C TYR A 10 -30.32 15.98 -38.83
N VAL A 11 -31.48 15.52 -38.34
CA VAL A 11 -31.67 15.23 -36.91
C VAL A 11 -30.75 14.10 -36.46
N ILE A 12 -30.63 13.03 -37.26
CA ILE A 12 -29.73 11.91 -36.94
C ILE A 12 -28.26 12.37 -36.92
N ILE A 13 -27.83 13.14 -37.93
CA ILE A 13 -26.46 13.69 -37.98
C ILE A 13 -26.19 14.59 -36.78
N LEU A 14 -27.14 15.44 -36.40
CA LEU A 14 -27.00 16.33 -35.25
C LEU A 14 -26.87 15.53 -33.95
N LEU A 15 -27.70 14.50 -33.74
CA LEU A 15 -27.61 13.62 -32.58
C LEU A 15 -26.26 12.90 -32.53
N PHE A 16 -25.78 12.40 -33.67
CA PHE A 16 -24.49 11.72 -33.75
C PHE A 16 -23.32 12.68 -33.48
N ALA A 17 -23.40 13.91 -33.97
CA ALA A 17 -22.39 14.95 -33.73
C ALA A 17 -22.36 15.38 -32.25
N VAL A 18 -23.52 15.57 -31.62
CA VAL A 18 -23.61 15.90 -30.19
C VAL A 18 -23.06 14.76 -29.33
N PHE A 19 -23.41 13.51 -29.66
CA PHE A 19 -22.89 12.34 -28.95
C PHE A 19 -21.38 12.19 -29.13
N GLY A 20 -20.87 12.32 -30.36
CA GLY A 20 -19.44 12.27 -30.65
C GLY A 20 -18.66 13.39 -29.97
N PHE A 21 -19.22 14.60 -29.91
CA PHE A 21 -18.64 15.73 -29.17
C PHE A 21 -18.59 15.44 -27.66
N GLY A 22 -19.66 14.88 -27.09
CA GLY A 22 -19.70 14.44 -25.70
C GLY A 22 -18.62 13.41 -25.36
N LEU A 23 -18.48 12.36 -26.18
CA LEU A 23 -17.42 11.36 -26.02
C LEU A 23 -16.02 11.96 -26.15
N THR A 24 -15.83 12.90 -27.08
CA THR A 24 -14.55 13.58 -27.27
C THR A 24 -14.19 14.45 -26.07
N LEU A 25 -15.17 15.16 -25.50
CA LEU A 25 -14.98 15.94 -24.26
C LEU A 25 -14.64 15.05 -23.07
N VAL A 26 -15.33 13.91 -22.90
CA VAL A 26 -15.02 12.93 -21.86
C VAL A 26 -13.61 12.37 -22.05
N PHE A 27 -13.23 12.01 -23.28
CA PHE A 27 -11.89 11.53 -23.61
C PHE A 27 -10.81 12.59 -23.32
N ILE A 28 -11.03 13.85 -23.70
CA ILE A 28 -10.12 14.95 -23.39
C ILE A 28 -10.04 15.17 -21.88
N ALA A 29 -11.16 15.15 -21.17
CA ALA A 29 -11.19 15.32 -19.71
C ALA A 29 -10.44 14.18 -18.99
N GLN A 30 -10.56 12.94 -19.46
CA GLN A 30 -9.78 11.81 -18.97
C GLN A 30 -8.29 11.96 -19.31
N LYS A 31 -7.96 12.28 -20.57
CA LYS A 31 -6.57 12.42 -21.05
C LYS A 31 -5.81 13.56 -20.39
N THR A 32 -6.51 14.65 -20.05
CA THR A 32 -5.93 15.81 -19.34
C THR A 32 -5.94 15.64 -17.82
N GLY A 33 -6.51 14.55 -17.31
CA GLY A 33 -6.65 14.31 -15.87
C GLY A 33 -7.64 15.24 -15.18
N LEU A 34 -8.52 15.92 -15.93
CA LEU A 34 -9.54 16.82 -15.38
C LEU A 34 -10.56 16.09 -14.49
N THR A 35 -10.76 14.79 -14.74
CA THR A 35 -11.60 13.88 -13.93
C THR A 35 -10.80 12.99 -13.00
N ASN A 36 -9.48 13.21 -12.84
CA ASN A 36 -8.72 12.44 -11.85
C ASN A 36 -9.23 12.83 -10.48
N ASP A 37 -9.66 11.82 -9.72
CA ASP A 37 -9.96 11.97 -8.31
C ASP A 37 -8.69 12.51 -7.63
N ARG A 38 -8.78 13.69 -7.02
CA ARG A 38 -7.65 14.31 -6.33
C ARG A 38 -7.25 13.54 -5.07
N GLY A 39 -8.03 12.51 -4.70
CA GLY A 39 -7.91 11.79 -3.45
C GLY A 39 -8.44 12.66 -2.31
N ALA A 40 -9.11 12.03 -1.35
CA ALA A 40 -9.42 12.72 -0.10
C ALA A 40 -8.18 12.68 0.79
N VAL A 41 -7.90 13.78 1.48
CA VAL A 41 -6.92 13.78 2.59
C VAL A 41 -7.53 12.96 3.74
N ASP A 42 -6.72 12.09 4.35
CA ASP A 42 -7.19 11.24 5.43
C ASP A 42 -7.46 12.05 6.72
N LYS A 43 -8.52 11.67 7.45
CA LYS A 43 -8.85 12.27 8.75
C LYS A 43 -7.75 12.12 9.81
N ASN A 44 -6.92 11.09 9.68
CA ASN A 44 -5.79 10.76 10.56
C ASN A 44 -4.46 11.35 10.06
N ASP A 45 -4.45 12.15 8.99
CA ASP A 45 -3.23 12.74 8.41
C ASP A 45 -2.34 13.43 9.45
N ARG A 46 -2.95 14.22 10.33
CA ARG A 46 -2.26 14.86 11.45
C ARG A 46 -1.58 13.85 12.37
N ILE A 47 -2.23 12.73 12.68
CA ILE A 47 -1.66 11.69 13.54
C ILE A 47 -0.49 11.00 12.83
N PHE A 48 -0.62 10.69 11.53
CA PHE A 48 0.49 10.11 10.75
C PHE A 48 1.72 11.03 10.74
N LYS A 49 1.49 12.34 10.63
CA LYS A 49 2.55 13.34 10.72
C LYS A 49 3.21 13.35 12.10
N GLU A 50 2.43 13.43 13.17
CA GLU A 50 2.94 13.42 14.55
C GLU A 50 3.80 12.17 14.80
N LEU A 51 3.34 10.99 14.37
CA LEU A 51 4.10 9.74 14.48
C LEU A 51 5.41 9.74 13.69
N ALA A 52 5.42 10.35 12.50
CA ALA A 52 6.62 10.47 11.67
C ALA A 52 7.64 11.46 12.25
N GLU A 53 7.17 12.59 12.79
CA GLU A 53 8.03 13.60 13.40
C GLU A 53 8.68 13.07 14.68
N GLU A 54 7.93 12.37 15.53
CA GLU A 54 8.45 11.78 16.78
C GLU A 54 9.59 10.79 16.50
N LYS A 55 9.45 9.98 15.43
CA LYS A 55 10.50 9.04 15.01
C LYS A 55 11.81 9.75 14.65
N ASN A 56 11.73 10.89 13.97
CA ASN A 56 12.93 11.65 13.57
C ASN A 56 13.62 12.33 14.76
N HIS A 57 12.89 12.70 15.81
CA HIS A 57 13.46 13.33 17.01
C HIS A 57 14.23 12.32 17.87
N ASN A 58 13.71 11.09 18.02
CA ASN A 58 14.33 10.06 18.85
C ASN A 58 15.66 9.52 18.27
N GLU A 59 15.94 9.72 16.98
CA GLU A 59 17.25 9.35 16.39
C GLU A 59 18.40 10.32 16.75
N ILE A 60 18.09 11.52 17.27
CA ILE A 60 19.09 12.59 17.44
C ILE A 60 19.70 12.62 18.86
N LEU A 61 19.10 11.92 19.84
CA LEU A 61 19.57 11.89 21.22
C LEU A 61 20.50 10.69 21.46
N LEU A 62 21.82 10.89 21.28
CA LEU A 62 22.81 9.91 21.71
C LEU A 62 23.28 10.24 23.14
N PRO A 63 23.10 9.33 24.12
CA PRO A 63 23.50 9.56 25.50
C PRO A 63 25.01 9.74 25.66
N THR A 64 25.41 10.58 26.62
CA THR A 64 26.79 11.06 26.81
C THR A 64 27.71 10.04 27.47
N SER A 65 27.19 8.90 27.95
CA SER A 65 27.99 7.79 28.52
C SER A 65 27.37 6.41 28.23
N ALA A 66 28.20 5.36 28.25
CA ALA A 66 27.76 3.97 28.02
C ALA A 66 26.84 3.41 29.12
N ILE A 67 26.91 3.94 30.35
CA ILE A 67 26.05 3.52 31.46
C ILE A 67 24.67 4.14 31.31
N ASP A 68 24.61 5.43 30.97
CA ASP A 68 23.34 6.12 30.72
C ASP A 68 22.61 5.48 29.54
N SER A 69 23.34 5.10 28.50
CA SER A 69 22.82 4.36 27.35
C SER A 69 22.18 3.01 27.73
N LEU A 70 22.80 2.26 28.64
CA LEU A 70 22.27 0.97 29.09
C LEU A 70 21.04 1.13 29.99
N LEU A 71 21.02 2.15 30.85
CA LEU A 71 19.87 2.43 31.71
C LEU A 71 18.67 2.88 30.86
N GLU A 72 18.90 3.79 29.92
CA GLU A 72 17.88 4.28 28.99
C GLU A 72 17.30 3.14 28.14
N ALA A 73 18.15 2.31 27.54
CA ALA A 73 17.70 1.13 26.78
C ALA A 73 16.87 0.14 27.63
N ASN A 74 17.25 -0.07 28.90
CA ASN A 74 16.47 -0.91 29.82
C ASN A 74 15.12 -0.28 30.18
N THR A 75 15.07 1.04 30.35
CA THR A 75 13.82 1.77 30.63
C THR A 75 12.89 1.72 29.43
N GLU A 76 13.36 2.04 28.22
CA GLU A 76 12.58 1.94 26.98
C GLU A 76 12.01 0.53 26.79
N PHE A 77 12.86 -0.49 26.98
CA PHE A 77 12.44 -1.89 26.92
C PHE A 77 11.34 -2.21 27.94
N THR A 78 11.50 -1.73 29.18
CA THR A 78 10.52 -1.95 30.25
C THR A 78 9.19 -1.26 29.92
N GLU A 79 9.22 -0.02 29.47
CA GLU A 79 8.03 0.74 29.08
C GLU A 79 7.30 0.08 27.91
N LEU A 80 8.04 -0.44 26.93
CA LEU A 80 7.48 -1.15 25.77
C LEU A 80 6.70 -2.39 26.21
N PHE A 81 7.30 -3.26 27.02
CA PHE A 81 6.64 -4.47 27.52
C PHE A 81 5.49 -4.15 28.47
N TYR A 82 5.58 -3.06 29.22
CA TYR A 82 4.49 -2.55 30.04
C TYR A 82 3.30 -2.14 29.18
N LYS A 83 3.52 -1.36 28.11
CA LYS A 83 2.47 -1.03 27.12
C LYS A 83 1.87 -2.29 26.51
N ILE A 84 2.69 -3.26 26.09
CA ILE A 84 2.22 -4.54 25.53
C ILE A 84 1.36 -5.31 26.54
N HIS A 85 1.71 -5.31 27.82
CA HIS A 85 0.91 -5.96 28.87
C HIS A 85 -0.52 -5.39 28.94
N PHE A 86 -0.66 -4.06 28.95
CA PHE A 86 -1.99 -3.44 28.95
C PHE A 86 -2.74 -3.64 27.64
N ILE A 87 -2.05 -3.58 26.50
CA ILE A 87 -2.66 -3.95 25.22
C ILE A 87 -3.16 -5.39 25.29
N ASN A 88 -2.40 -6.33 25.86
CA ASN A 88 -2.81 -7.74 25.96
C ASN A 88 -4.08 -7.93 26.80
N LYS A 89 -4.24 -7.12 27.85
CA LYS A 89 -5.41 -7.16 28.73
C LYS A 89 -6.70 -6.77 28.00
N TYR A 90 -6.64 -5.83 27.05
CA TYR A 90 -7.81 -5.25 26.39
C TYR A 90 -7.97 -5.66 24.91
N PHE A 91 -6.87 -5.97 24.23
CA PHE A 91 -6.72 -6.30 22.81
C PHE A 91 -5.68 -7.41 22.63
N PRO A 92 -5.93 -8.63 23.15
CA PRO A 92 -4.96 -9.72 23.18
C PRO A 92 -4.45 -10.13 21.79
N ARG A 93 -5.28 -10.03 20.75
CA ARG A 93 -4.83 -10.29 19.37
C ARG A 93 -3.79 -9.28 18.90
N ASN A 94 -3.99 -7.98 19.14
CA ASN A 94 -2.98 -6.96 18.81
C ASN A 94 -1.67 -7.21 19.57
N ALA A 95 -1.74 -7.49 20.87
CA ALA A 95 -0.55 -7.79 21.66
C ALA A 95 0.18 -9.05 21.17
N GLY A 96 -0.56 -10.10 20.79
CA GLY A 96 0.00 -11.31 20.21
C GLY A 96 0.76 -11.05 18.91
N LEU A 97 0.21 -10.22 18.02
CA LEU A 97 0.88 -9.81 16.78
C LEU A 97 2.15 -9.01 17.07
N ILE A 98 2.08 -8.03 17.99
CA ILE A 98 3.23 -7.22 18.40
C ILE A 98 4.35 -8.09 18.98
N LEU A 99 4.02 -9.02 19.89
CA LEU A 99 4.98 -9.94 20.49
C LEU A 99 5.57 -10.91 19.47
N ASN A 100 4.77 -11.42 18.53
CA ASN A 100 5.26 -12.28 17.46
C ASN A 100 6.26 -11.52 16.58
N THR A 101 5.94 -10.28 16.19
CA THR A 101 6.83 -9.43 15.41
C THR A 101 8.13 -9.17 16.17
N TYR A 102 8.08 -8.82 17.45
CA TYR A 102 9.29 -8.67 18.26
C TYR A 102 10.11 -9.97 18.31
N ARG A 103 9.44 -11.11 18.51
CA ARG A 103 10.12 -12.41 18.60
C ARG A 103 10.91 -12.71 17.31
N ASN A 104 10.33 -12.40 16.16
CA ASN A 104 10.88 -12.73 14.85
C ASN A 104 11.94 -11.73 14.37
N THR A 105 11.75 -10.43 14.65
CA THR A 105 12.63 -9.37 14.14
C THR A 105 13.71 -8.97 15.14
N LYS A 106 13.43 -9.08 16.44
CA LYS A 106 14.20 -8.45 17.54
C LYS A 106 14.34 -6.94 17.41
N ASP A 107 13.51 -6.30 16.58
CA ASP A 107 13.58 -4.87 16.31
C ASP A 107 12.54 -4.11 17.14
N ILE A 108 13.02 -3.39 18.14
CA ILE A 108 12.19 -2.58 19.04
C ILE A 108 11.54 -1.41 18.29
N LYS A 109 12.21 -0.82 17.29
CA LYS A 109 11.66 0.33 16.52
C LYS A 109 10.41 -0.07 15.73
N ILE A 110 10.39 -1.30 15.21
CA ILE A 110 9.18 -1.85 14.55
C ILE A 110 8.06 -1.98 15.58
N VAL A 111 8.34 -2.58 16.74
CA VAL A 111 7.35 -2.79 17.81
C VAL A 111 6.78 -1.45 18.30
N GLU A 112 7.62 -0.44 18.50
CA GLU A 112 7.18 0.92 18.83
C GLU A 112 6.27 1.49 17.75
N SER A 113 6.63 1.33 16.48
CA SER A 113 5.81 1.78 15.36
C SER A 113 4.44 1.07 15.33
N MET A 114 4.38 -0.22 15.68
CA MET A 114 3.12 -0.97 15.80
C MET A 114 2.24 -0.42 16.94
N ILE A 115 2.84 -0.14 18.10
CA ILE A 115 2.13 0.44 19.26
C ILE A 115 1.63 1.86 18.94
N LYS A 116 2.47 2.66 18.28
CA LYS A 116 2.12 4.00 17.79
C LYS A 116 0.96 3.96 16.80
N ALA A 117 1.01 3.05 15.82
CA ALA A 117 -0.09 2.86 14.87
C ALA A 117 -1.39 2.44 15.57
N LEU A 118 -1.29 1.58 16.60
CA LEU A 118 -2.44 1.16 17.39
C LEU A 118 -3.06 2.33 18.18
N SER A 119 -2.26 3.33 18.56
CA SER A 119 -2.71 4.51 19.31
C SER A 119 -3.70 5.40 18.54
N ILE A 120 -3.83 5.21 17.22
CA ILE A 120 -4.88 5.83 16.40
C ILE A 120 -6.28 5.36 16.84
N TYR A 121 -6.39 4.12 17.32
CA TYR A 121 -7.66 3.47 17.61
C TYR A 121 -7.96 3.38 19.10
N ILE A 122 -6.92 3.38 19.94
CA ILE A 122 -7.03 3.20 21.38
C ILE A 122 -6.14 4.19 22.11
N ASN A 123 -6.60 4.74 23.22
CA ASN A 123 -5.78 5.59 24.08
C ASN A 123 -5.00 4.71 25.06
N ILE A 124 -3.76 4.34 24.70
CA ILE A 124 -2.94 3.40 25.47
C ILE A 124 -2.62 3.95 26.86
N ASP A 125 -2.30 5.24 26.98
CA ASP A 125 -2.03 5.87 28.28
C ASP A 125 -3.24 5.81 29.21
N SER A 126 -4.44 5.97 28.65
CA SER A 126 -5.68 5.78 29.42
C SER A 126 -5.84 4.34 29.87
N LEU A 127 -5.51 3.34 29.03
CA LEU A 127 -5.57 1.93 29.41
C LEU A 127 -4.64 1.59 30.57
N ILE A 128 -3.43 2.16 30.55
CA ILE A 128 -2.42 1.99 31.61
C ILE A 128 -2.94 2.55 32.94
N ASN A 129 -3.62 3.69 32.89
CA ASN A 129 -4.15 4.37 34.08
C ASN A 129 -5.50 3.81 34.57
N LEU A 130 -6.06 2.79 33.91
CA LEU A 130 -7.28 2.15 34.40
C LEU A 130 -6.99 1.41 35.71
N PRO A 131 -7.80 1.62 36.78
CA PRO A 131 -7.63 0.88 38.02
C PRO A 131 -7.74 -0.62 37.73
N GLU A 132 -6.86 -1.42 38.34
CA GLU A 132 -6.90 -2.88 38.20
C GLU A 132 -8.23 -3.42 38.73
N ARG A 133 -9.20 -3.58 37.83
CA ARG A 133 -10.38 -4.37 38.11
C ARG A 133 -9.97 -5.83 38.01
N HIS A 134 -10.04 -6.56 39.12
CA HIS A 134 -9.83 -8.01 39.20
C HIS A 134 -10.91 -8.82 38.47
N ASP A 135 -11.82 -8.16 37.75
CA ASP A 135 -12.87 -8.84 36.99
C ASP A 135 -12.31 -9.22 35.61
N HIS A 136 -11.98 -10.51 35.46
CA HIS A 136 -11.39 -11.13 34.26
C HIS A 136 -12.39 -11.19 33.09
N LYS A 137 -13.03 -10.08 32.73
CA LYS A 137 -13.72 -9.99 31.44
C LYS A 137 -12.66 -9.97 30.36
N VAL A 138 -12.50 -11.09 29.67
CA VAL A 138 -11.72 -11.19 28.43
C VAL A 138 -12.30 -10.14 27.46
N TYR A 139 -11.55 -9.07 27.26
CA TYR A 139 -11.90 -8.04 26.31
C TYR A 139 -11.57 -8.57 24.91
N SER A 140 -12.64 -8.86 24.15
CA SER A 140 -12.70 -8.94 22.69
C SER A 140 -11.55 -9.67 21.96
N ASP A 141 -11.87 -10.80 21.32
CA ASP A 141 -11.03 -11.49 20.32
C ASP A 141 -10.91 -10.73 18.97
N SER A 142 -11.16 -9.41 18.97
CA SER A 142 -11.10 -8.56 17.78
C SER A 142 -9.90 -7.60 17.85
N LEU A 143 -9.36 -7.26 16.68
CA LEU A 143 -8.33 -6.23 16.55
C LEU A 143 -8.95 -4.84 16.74
N ALA A 144 -8.18 -3.90 17.29
CA ALA A 144 -8.62 -2.51 17.41
C ALA A 144 -8.89 -1.86 16.03
N GLN A 145 -8.11 -2.23 15.00
CA GLN A 145 -8.33 -1.86 13.61
C GLN A 145 -9.59 -2.57 13.07
N LYS A 146 -10.76 -1.93 13.21
CA LYS A 146 -12.06 -2.57 12.96
C LYS A 146 -12.20 -3.25 11.59
N TRP A 147 -11.66 -2.65 10.53
CA TRP A 147 -11.74 -3.22 9.17
C TRP A 147 -11.02 -4.58 9.05
N MET A 148 -10.01 -4.85 9.87
CA MET A 148 -9.30 -6.13 9.92
C MET A 148 -10.10 -7.24 10.63
N ASN A 149 -11.31 -6.94 11.11
CA ASN A 149 -12.24 -7.95 11.61
C ASN A 149 -13.35 -8.27 10.60
N SER A 150 -13.34 -7.64 9.43
CA SER A 150 -14.33 -7.89 8.37
C SER A 150 -14.15 -9.26 7.71
N ASN A 151 -15.23 -9.79 7.15
CA ASN A 151 -15.19 -11.04 6.39
C ASN A 151 -14.35 -10.88 5.11
N GLU A 152 -14.46 -9.72 4.46
CA GLU A 152 -13.68 -9.33 3.29
C GLU A 152 -12.18 -9.43 3.56
N TRP A 153 -11.72 -8.95 4.72
CA TRP A 153 -10.32 -9.12 5.12
C TRP A 153 -9.94 -10.58 5.36
N GLY A 154 -10.79 -11.36 6.04
CA GLY A 154 -10.56 -12.79 6.25
C GLY A 154 -10.33 -13.55 4.94
N VAL A 155 -11.18 -13.32 3.94
CA VAL A 155 -11.02 -13.89 2.59
C VAL A 155 -9.77 -13.36 1.89
N LEU A 156 -9.50 -12.06 1.99
CA LEU A 156 -8.35 -11.43 1.36
C LEU A 156 -7.03 -12.02 1.90
N LYS A 157 -6.93 -12.26 3.21
CA LYS A 157 -5.74 -12.90 3.79
C LYS A 157 -5.42 -14.23 3.13
N GLU A 158 -6.41 -15.12 3.02
CA GLU A 158 -6.23 -16.42 2.40
C GLU A 158 -5.86 -16.34 0.91
N ALA A 159 -6.38 -15.34 0.21
CA ALA A 159 -5.98 -15.06 -1.17
C ALA A 159 -4.52 -14.58 -1.25
N LEU A 160 -4.09 -13.67 -0.37
CA LEU A 160 -2.73 -13.14 -0.35
C LEU A 160 -1.69 -14.20 -0.01
N VAL A 161 -1.99 -15.16 0.88
CA VAL A 161 -1.05 -16.26 1.20
C VAL A 161 -0.69 -17.06 -0.06
N LYS A 162 -1.61 -17.21 -1.03
CA LYS A 162 -1.34 -17.89 -2.30
C LYS A 162 -0.38 -17.12 -3.20
N GLU A 163 -0.25 -15.82 -2.99
CA GLU A 163 0.59 -14.90 -3.79
C GLU A 163 2.00 -14.75 -3.23
N LYS A 164 2.29 -15.34 -2.06
CA LYS A 164 3.52 -15.10 -1.30
C LYS A 164 4.80 -15.30 -2.12
N GLU A 165 4.84 -16.31 -2.99
CA GLU A 165 6.04 -16.59 -3.79
C GLU A 165 6.24 -15.54 -4.89
N PHE A 166 5.17 -15.08 -5.55
CA PHE A 166 5.26 -14.01 -6.54
C PHE A 166 5.74 -12.71 -5.89
N VAL A 167 5.19 -12.37 -4.73
CA VAL A 167 5.58 -11.17 -3.96
C VAL A 167 7.04 -11.29 -3.50
N ARG A 168 7.46 -12.44 -2.97
CA ARG A 168 8.84 -12.67 -2.53
C ARG A 168 9.83 -12.53 -3.68
N LYS A 169 9.52 -13.14 -4.85
CA LYS A 169 10.35 -13.01 -6.06
C LYS A 169 10.46 -11.54 -6.49
N ALA A 170 9.33 -10.82 -6.53
CA ALA A 170 9.30 -9.41 -6.91
C ALA A 170 10.05 -8.51 -5.91
N ALA A 171 9.95 -8.80 -4.61
CA ALA A 171 10.68 -8.10 -3.56
C ALA A 171 12.20 -8.22 -3.77
N ILE A 172 12.69 -9.42 -4.05
CA ILE A 172 14.10 -9.69 -4.36
C ILE A 172 14.52 -8.95 -5.63
N ALA A 173 13.73 -9.06 -6.71
CA ALA A 173 14.05 -8.43 -7.99
C ALA A 173 14.12 -6.90 -7.91
N THR A 174 13.27 -6.28 -7.10
CA THR A 174 13.16 -4.81 -7.01
C THR A 174 13.95 -4.20 -5.84
N GLY A 175 14.38 -5.02 -4.88
CA GLY A 175 14.96 -4.55 -3.63
C GLY A 175 13.96 -3.74 -2.79
N VAL A 176 12.71 -4.16 -2.76
CA VAL A 176 11.63 -3.56 -1.97
C VAL A 176 11.03 -4.62 -1.07
N GLU A 177 10.89 -4.31 0.21
CA GLU A 177 10.28 -5.20 1.19
C GLU A 177 8.92 -5.76 0.72
N PRO A 178 8.68 -7.08 0.85
CA PRO A 178 7.45 -7.72 0.38
C PRO A 178 6.21 -7.14 1.08
N ARG A 179 6.34 -6.74 2.35
CA ARG A 179 5.28 -6.09 3.11
C ARG A 179 4.90 -4.74 2.53
N MET A 180 5.86 -3.94 2.06
CA MET A 180 5.59 -2.67 1.40
C MET A 180 4.91 -2.85 0.04
N ILE A 181 5.31 -3.88 -0.74
CA ILE A 181 4.65 -4.23 -2.00
C ILE A 181 3.18 -4.61 -1.76
N ILE A 182 2.92 -5.50 -0.80
CA ILE A 182 1.56 -6.03 -0.60
C ILE A 182 0.60 -5.01 0.01
N CYS A 183 1.10 -3.98 0.71
CA CYS A 183 0.28 -2.88 1.22
C CYS A 183 -0.58 -2.23 0.12
N CYS A 184 0.02 -1.95 -1.04
CA CYS A 184 -0.68 -1.32 -2.15
C CYS A 184 -1.78 -2.23 -2.71
N VAL A 185 -1.51 -3.54 -2.78
CA VAL A 185 -2.49 -4.52 -3.26
C VAL A 185 -3.66 -4.63 -2.29
N ILE A 186 -3.41 -4.61 -0.98
CA ILE A 186 -4.47 -4.66 0.04
C ILE A 186 -5.41 -3.46 -0.08
N GLY A 187 -4.88 -2.26 -0.26
CA GLY A 187 -5.70 -1.05 -0.46
C GLY A 187 -6.67 -1.20 -1.64
N GLU A 188 -6.18 -1.71 -2.78
CA GLU A 188 -7.02 -1.91 -3.97
C GLU A 188 -8.05 -3.04 -3.77
N GLN A 189 -7.64 -4.16 -3.21
CA GLN A 189 -8.51 -5.32 -3.03
C GLN A 189 -9.61 -5.06 -1.99
N MET A 190 -9.28 -4.41 -0.87
CA MET A 190 -10.27 -4.03 0.14
C MET A 190 -11.30 -3.05 -0.41
N ARG A 191 -10.87 -2.09 -1.24
CA ARG A 191 -11.77 -1.16 -1.94
C ARG A 191 -12.74 -1.93 -2.85
N ILE A 192 -12.23 -2.86 -3.66
CA ILE A 192 -13.05 -3.62 -4.60
C ILE A 192 -14.04 -4.53 -3.89
N TYR A 193 -13.59 -5.29 -2.87
CA TYR A 193 -14.45 -6.22 -2.14
C TYR A 193 -15.62 -5.52 -1.46
N ASN A 194 -15.39 -4.30 -0.95
CA ASN A 194 -16.42 -3.52 -0.28
C ASN A 194 -17.31 -2.72 -1.22
N GLN A 195 -16.81 -2.25 -2.38
CA GLN A 195 -17.64 -1.54 -3.36
C GLN A 195 -18.53 -2.50 -4.16
N ALA A 196 -18.09 -3.74 -4.38
CA ALA A 196 -18.80 -4.73 -5.18
C ALA A 196 -19.21 -5.98 -4.36
N ARG A 197 -19.84 -5.78 -3.18
CA ARG A 197 -20.16 -6.83 -2.20
C ARG A 197 -20.84 -8.07 -2.79
N GLU A 198 -21.79 -7.90 -3.71
CA GLU A 198 -22.46 -9.05 -4.34
C GLU A 198 -21.52 -9.84 -5.27
N ARG A 199 -20.67 -9.16 -6.05
CA ARG A 199 -19.64 -9.84 -6.84
C ARG A 199 -18.62 -10.52 -5.92
N PHE A 200 -18.25 -9.89 -4.80
CA PHE A 200 -17.37 -10.50 -3.80
C PHE A 200 -17.94 -11.82 -3.27
N LYS A 201 -19.20 -11.83 -2.82
CA LYS A 201 -19.85 -13.05 -2.31
C LYS A 201 -19.94 -14.16 -3.34
N GLN A 202 -20.21 -13.81 -4.60
CA GLN A 202 -20.43 -14.80 -5.67
C GLN A 202 -19.13 -15.33 -6.28
N LEU A 203 -18.09 -14.49 -6.39
CA LEU A 203 -16.90 -14.79 -7.20
C LEU A 203 -15.62 -14.96 -6.39
N PHE A 204 -15.40 -14.15 -5.34
CA PHE A 204 -14.10 -14.11 -4.65
C PHE A 204 -14.13 -14.89 -3.33
N ALA A 205 -15.19 -14.74 -2.54
CA ALA A 205 -15.33 -15.42 -1.25
C ALA A 205 -15.30 -16.97 -1.34
N PRO A 206 -15.95 -17.63 -2.32
CA PRO A 206 -15.98 -19.09 -2.37
C PRO A 206 -14.62 -19.74 -2.69
N VAL A 207 -13.82 -19.08 -3.52
CA VAL A 207 -12.53 -19.61 -4.03
C VAL A 207 -11.31 -18.94 -3.39
N LYS A 208 -11.53 -17.87 -2.62
CA LYS A 208 -10.51 -17.11 -1.89
C LYS A 208 -9.40 -16.65 -2.83
N THR A 209 -9.78 -15.91 -3.85
CA THR A 209 -8.88 -15.38 -4.90
C THR A 209 -8.94 -13.85 -4.90
N LEU A 210 -7.86 -13.21 -5.36
CA LEU A 210 -7.84 -11.77 -5.58
C LEU A 210 -8.78 -11.37 -6.73
N SER A 211 -9.32 -10.15 -6.65
CA SER A 211 -9.98 -9.53 -7.77
C SER A 211 -8.99 -9.21 -8.87
N PHE A 212 -9.33 -9.56 -10.11
CA PHE A 212 -8.51 -9.32 -11.28
C PHE A 212 -9.08 -8.18 -12.12
N MET A 213 -8.31 -7.10 -12.30
CA MET A 213 -8.74 -5.91 -13.01
C MET A 213 -8.24 -5.93 -14.47
N THR A 214 -9.08 -5.51 -15.42
CA THR A 214 -8.80 -5.58 -16.87
C THR A 214 -9.18 -4.31 -17.65
N ASN A 215 -9.55 -3.23 -16.96
CA ASN A 215 -10.03 -1.99 -17.58
C ASN A 215 -9.07 -0.82 -17.28
N LEU A 216 -9.49 0.18 -16.49
CA LEU A 216 -8.68 1.38 -16.21
C LEU A 216 -7.43 1.11 -15.33
N SER A 217 -7.42 -0.06 -14.70
CA SER A 217 -6.38 -0.59 -13.84
C SER A 217 -6.27 -2.08 -14.14
N TYR A 218 -5.07 -2.65 -14.04
CA TYR A 218 -4.76 -4.00 -14.51
C TYR A 218 -4.17 -4.91 -13.43
N GLY A 219 -4.45 -6.20 -13.56
CA GLY A 219 -3.95 -7.26 -12.70
C GLY A 219 -4.55 -7.24 -11.30
N VAL A 220 -3.86 -7.91 -10.38
CA VAL A 220 -4.28 -8.01 -8.97
C VAL A 220 -3.92 -6.78 -8.14
N ALA A 221 -2.96 -5.97 -8.58
CA ALA A 221 -2.54 -4.76 -7.88
C ALA A 221 -3.16 -3.47 -8.42
N GLY A 222 -3.91 -3.52 -9.53
CA GLY A 222 -4.63 -2.37 -10.06
C GLY A 222 -3.74 -1.30 -10.70
N VAL A 223 -2.60 -1.71 -11.27
CA VAL A 223 -1.67 -0.81 -11.92
C VAL A 223 -2.32 -0.20 -13.17
N LYS A 224 -2.36 1.14 -13.25
CA LYS A 224 -2.84 1.86 -14.45
C LYS A 224 -1.82 1.70 -15.58
N GLU A 225 -2.29 1.48 -16.82
CA GLU A 225 -1.41 1.32 -17.99
C GLU A 225 -0.43 2.49 -18.14
N GLY A 226 -0.93 3.74 -18.05
CA GLY A 226 -0.08 4.93 -18.14
C GLY A 226 1.00 4.97 -17.05
N THR A 227 0.69 4.53 -15.83
CA THR A 227 1.68 4.44 -14.74
C THR A 227 2.74 3.39 -15.07
N ALA A 228 2.34 2.21 -15.56
CA ALA A 228 3.28 1.16 -15.93
C ALA A 228 4.21 1.58 -17.09
N LEU A 229 3.67 2.27 -18.10
CA LEU A 229 4.46 2.82 -19.21
C LEU A 229 5.46 3.88 -18.70
N LEU A 230 5.03 4.78 -17.81
CA LEU A 230 5.91 5.76 -17.18
C LEU A 230 7.01 5.08 -16.35
N THR A 231 6.69 4.03 -15.58
CA THR A 231 7.68 3.27 -14.82
C THR A 231 8.79 2.76 -15.73
N ARG A 232 8.43 2.13 -16.86
CA ARG A 232 9.41 1.65 -17.84
C ARG A 232 10.25 2.78 -18.41
N HIS A 233 9.61 3.89 -18.77
CA HIS A 233 10.30 5.05 -19.32
C HIS A 233 11.32 5.61 -18.32
N HIS A 234 10.91 5.82 -17.07
CA HIS A 234 11.76 6.31 -15.99
C HIS A 234 12.93 5.37 -15.69
N LEU A 235 12.82 4.06 -15.93
CA LEU A 235 13.94 3.14 -15.76
C LEU A 235 15.06 3.37 -16.77
N LYS A 236 14.76 3.89 -17.96
CA LYS A 236 15.74 4.10 -19.04
C LYS A 236 16.18 5.56 -19.16
N ASP A 237 15.34 6.51 -18.78
CA ASP A 237 15.65 7.93 -18.82
C ASP A 237 16.54 8.35 -17.65
N THR A 238 17.84 8.45 -17.89
CA THR A 238 18.85 8.85 -16.88
C THR A 238 18.67 10.28 -16.37
N SER A 239 17.92 11.12 -17.09
CA SER A 239 17.59 12.50 -16.66
C SER A 239 16.35 12.57 -15.77
N SER A 240 15.59 11.48 -15.68
CA SER A 240 14.37 11.43 -14.89
C SER A 240 14.66 11.54 -13.39
N VAL A 241 13.87 12.37 -12.70
CA VAL A 241 13.86 12.43 -11.22
C VAL A 241 13.46 11.10 -10.58
N PHE A 242 12.85 10.19 -11.35
CA PHE A 242 12.45 8.84 -10.94
C PHE A 242 13.46 7.76 -11.35
N TYR A 243 14.54 8.08 -12.06
CA TYR A 243 15.51 7.09 -12.52
C TYR A 243 16.17 6.34 -11.36
N LEU A 244 16.19 5.00 -11.40
CA LEU A 244 16.71 4.17 -10.31
C LEU A 244 18.19 3.78 -10.45
N GLY A 245 18.80 4.04 -11.62
CA GLY A 245 20.17 3.61 -11.90
C GLY A 245 20.26 2.36 -12.77
N LYS A 246 21.45 2.13 -13.31
CA LYS A 246 21.73 1.11 -14.33
C LYS A 246 21.27 -0.31 -13.98
N LYS A 247 21.37 -0.70 -12.70
CA LYS A 247 20.97 -2.05 -12.25
C LYS A 247 19.49 -2.35 -12.45
N TYR A 248 18.66 -1.32 -12.59
CA TYR A 248 17.21 -1.47 -12.77
C TYR A 248 16.76 -1.38 -14.23
N GLU A 249 17.62 -0.89 -15.14
CA GLU A 249 17.25 -0.54 -16.51
C GLU A 249 16.54 -1.69 -17.24
N ASN A 250 17.00 -2.93 -17.04
CA ASN A 250 16.54 -4.08 -17.82
C ASN A 250 15.49 -4.94 -17.11
N LEU A 251 15.09 -4.60 -15.87
CA LEU A 251 14.16 -5.42 -15.08
C LEU A 251 12.77 -5.59 -15.72
N LEU A 252 12.39 -4.67 -16.60
CA LEU A 252 11.12 -4.71 -17.32
C LEU A 252 11.29 -5.00 -18.81
N ASP A 253 12.48 -5.32 -19.30
CA ASP A 253 12.65 -5.60 -20.74
C ASP A 253 11.83 -6.81 -21.17
N PHE A 254 11.32 -6.76 -22.41
CA PHE A 254 10.54 -7.85 -22.98
C PHE A 254 11.47 -8.95 -23.49
N LYS A 255 11.16 -10.21 -23.16
CA LYS A 255 11.93 -11.35 -23.66
C LYS A 255 11.48 -11.76 -25.07
N GLU A 256 10.25 -11.41 -25.43
CA GLU A 256 9.63 -11.72 -26.72
C GLU A 256 8.95 -10.46 -27.27
N ASP A 257 9.02 -10.24 -28.59
CA ASP A 257 8.45 -9.07 -29.28
C ASP A 257 6.90 -9.01 -29.21
N SER A 258 6.25 -10.11 -28.88
CA SER A 258 4.78 -10.22 -28.73
C SER A 258 4.28 -9.72 -27.37
N GLN A 259 5.17 -9.49 -26.40
CA GLN A 259 4.79 -9.05 -25.05
C GLN A 259 4.55 -7.55 -25.01
N ASP A 260 3.49 -7.15 -24.34
CA ASP A 260 3.21 -5.76 -24.00
C ASP A 260 2.98 -5.62 -22.49
N VAL A 261 2.80 -4.38 -22.04
CA VAL A 261 2.61 -4.08 -20.63
C VAL A 261 1.31 -4.69 -20.09
N ILE A 262 0.23 -4.62 -20.87
CA ILE A 262 -1.07 -5.10 -20.45
C ILE A 262 -1.03 -6.62 -20.31
N SER A 263 -0.49 -7.34 -21.30
CA SER A 263 -0.42 -8.80 -21.27
C SER A 263 0.39 -9.34 -20.09
N ARG A 264 1.46 -8.64 -19.66
CA ARG A 264 2.18 -8.94 -18.42
C ARG A 264 1.36 -8.69 -17.16
N LEU A 265 0.68 -7.55 -17.08
CA LEU A 265 -0.16 -7.20 -15.93
C LEU A 265 -1.40 -8.08 -15.84
N THR A 266 -1.89 -8.60 -16.97
CA THR A 266 -3.08 -9.43 -17.06
C THR A 266 -2.78 -10.92 -17.28
N ASN A 267 -1.60 -11.40 -16.88
CA ASN A 267 -1.33 -12.82 -16.86
C ASN A 267 -2.00 -13.48 -15.64
N TYR A 268 -3.07 -14.25 -15.87
CA TYR A 268 -3.86 -14.89 -14.80
C TYR A 268 -3.12 -15.98 -14.02
N ASN A 269 -2.09 -16.59 -14.62
CA ASN A 269 -1.37 -17.70 -13.99
C ASN A 269 -0.06 -17.26 -13.33
N ASP A 270 0.42 -16.06 -13.66
CA ASP A 270 1.67 -15.53 -13.16
C ASP A 270 1.52 -14.03 -12.86
N HIS A 271 1.40 -13.72 -11.58
CA HIS A 271 1.27 -12.35 -11.09
C HIS A 271 2.63 -11.68 -10.80
N TYR A 272 3.76 -12.34 -11.06
CA TYR A 272 5.10 -11.85 -10.74
C TYR A 272 5.31 -10.41 -11.21
N TYR A 273 5.07 -10.14 -12.49
CA TYR A 273 5.31 -8.80 -13.05
C TYR A 273 4.38 -7.74 -12.47
N THR A 274 3.16 -8.10 -12.05
CA THR A 274 2.27 -7.17 -11.34
C THR A 274 2.94 -6.63 -10.08
N TYR A 275 3.55 -7.51 -9.28
CA TYR A 275 4.26 -7.12 -8.07
C TYR A 275 5.60 -6.43 -8.36
N VAL A 276 6.31 -6.80 -9.44
CA VAL A 276 7.52 -6.09 -9.88
C VAL A 276 7.19 -4.63 -10.22
N TYR A 277 6.09 -4.37 -10.95
CA TYR A 277 5.65 -3.01 -11.21
C TYR A 277 5.35 -2.25 -9.92
N VAL A 278 4.65 -2.86 -8.95
CA VAL A 278 4.39 -2.23 -7.65
C VAL A 278 5.68 -1.83 -6.95
N GLY A 279 6.64 -2.77 -6.83
CA GLY A 279 7.93 -2.50 -6.20
C GLY A 279 8.70 -1.38 -6.89
N LEU A 280 8.76 -1.39 -8.22
CA LEU A 280 9.46 -0.35 -8.98
C LEU A 280 8.78 1.02 -8.88
N ILE A 281 7.45 1.09 -8.92
CA ILE A 281 6.71 2.34 -8.72
C ILE A 281 7.04 2.94 -7.35
N LEU A 282 6.97 2.13 -6.29
CA LEU A 282 7.29 2.57 -4.93
C LEU A 282 8.75 3.04 -4.81
N LYS A 283 9.69 2.28 -5.38
CA LYS A 283 11.10 2.63 -5.39
C LYS A 283 11.35 3.96 -6.12
N GLN A 284 10.72 4.16 -7.28
CA GLN A 284 10.82 5.40 -8.07
C GLN A 284 10.29 6.60 -7.30
N ILE A 285 9.11 6.48 -6.68
CA ILE A 285 8.52 7.52 -5.83
C ILE A 285 9.48 7.84 -4.68
N LYS A 286 9.90 6.83 -3.91
CA LYS A 286 10.88 7.00 -2.82
C LYS A 286 12.13 7.76 -3.30
N THR A 287 12.75 7.31 -4.39
CA THR A 287 13.98 7.89 -4.94
C THR A 287 13.80 9.36 -5.33
N GLN A 288 12.66 9.74 -5.92
CA GLN A 288 12.37 11.15 -6.21
C GLN A 288 12.36 11.99 -4.93
N TRP A 289 11.70 11.51 -3.87
CA TRP A 289 11.58 12.25 -2.61
C TRP A 289 12.90 12.33 -1.84
N GLU A 290 13.72 11.27 -1.86
CA GLU A 290 15.05 11.26 -1.25
C GLU A 290 16.08 12.13 -1.96
N ARG A 291 15.90 12.38 -3.25
CA ARG A 291 16.70 13.38 -3.99
C ARG A 291 16.40 14.81 -3.56
N THR A 292 15.35 14.99 -2.77
CA THR A 292 15.01 16.24 -2.09
C THR A 292 15.29 16.10 -0.59
N THR A 293 15.03 17.15 0.19
CA THR A 293 15.19 17.10 1.65
C THR A 293 13.96 16.54 2.38
N TYR A 294 13.08 15.81 1.68
CA TYR A 294 11.80 15.31 2.21
C TYR A 294 11.69 13.79 2.05
N PRO A 295 12.49 12.95 2.73
CA PRO A 295 12.40 11.51 2.59
C PRO A 295 11.07 10.95 3.12
N ILE A 296 10.49 9.99 2.40
CA ILE A 296 9.22 9.31 2.76
C ILE A 296 9.37 7.78 2.81
N SER A 297 10.60 7.27 2.85
CA SER A 297 10.93 5.84 2.89
C SER A 297 10.28 5.08 4.05
N GLU A 298 10.01 5.78 5.14
CA GLU A 298 9.39 5.27 6.37
C GLU A 298 7.90 5.64 6.50
N ARG A 299 7.29 6.17 5.44
CA ARG A 299 5.91 6.67 5.41
C ARG A 299 5.04 5.81 4.47
N PRO A 300 4.68 4.55 4.85
CA PRO A 300 3.92 3.65 3.98
C PRO A 300 2.61 4.26 3.47
N GLU A 301 1.95 5.08 4.29
CA GLU A 301 0.71 5.77 3.97
C GLU A 301 0.89 6.85 2.89
N ILE A 302 2.04 7.51 2.83
CA ILE A 302 2.33 8.51 1.81
C ILE A 302 2.70 7.81 0.50
N LEU A 303 3.57 6.80 0.58
CA LEU A 303 3.98 6.00 -0.58
C LEU A 303 2.76 5.35 -1.26
N SER A 304 1.86 4.76 -0.49
CA SER A 304 0.65 4.13 -1.00
C SER A 304 -0.37 5.14 -1.54
N THR A 305 -0.49 6.31 -0.91
CA THR A 305 -1.31 7.42 -1.42
C THR A 305 -0.84 7.83 -2.81
N ILE A 306 0.46 8.04 -2.98
CA ILE A 306 1.04 8.41 -4.28
C ILE A 306 0.91 7.26 -5.28
N TYR A 307 1.06 6.00 -4.86
CA TYR A 307 0.82 4.85 -5.71
C TYR A 307 -0.62 4.83 -6.26
N ASN A 308 -1.62 5.01 -5.40
CA ASN A 308 -3.04 5.02 -5.78
C ASN A 308 -3.39 6.18 -6.74
N LEU A 309 -2.81 7.36 -6.51
CA LEU A 309 -3.05 8.53 -7.35
C LEU A 309 -2.23 8.51 -8.65
N GLY A 310 -1.00 7.99 -8.61
CA GLY A 310 -0.03 7.92 -9.71
C GLY A 310 1.07 8.99 -9.63
N PHE A 311 2.10 8.88 -10.49
CA PHE A 311 3.30 9.74 -10.45
C PHE A 311 3.02 11.25 -10.48
N GLY A 312 1.96 11.71 -11.15
CA GLY A 312 1.60 13.13 -11.20
C GLY A 312 1.24 13.74 -9.84
N ALA A 313 0.85 12.91 -8.87
CA ALA A 313 0.61 13.35 -7.49
C ALA A 313 1.90 13.42 -6.66
N SER A 314 3.00 12.87 -7.14
CA SER A 314 4.29 12.81 -6.44
C SER A 314 5.01 14.15 -6.49
N ASN A 315 4.67 15.01 -5.53
CA ASN A 315 5.20 16.37 -5.39
C ASN A 315 5.93 16.49 -4.04
N PRO A 316 7.26 16.30 -4.00
CA PRO A 316 8.03 16.39 -2.75
C PRO A 316 7.82 17.70 -2.01
N LYS A 317 7.49 17.62 -0.72
CA LYS A 317 7.20 18.77 0.15
C LYS A 317 7.41 18.42 1.63
N PRO A 318 7.60 19.41 2.52
CA PRO A 318 7.81 19.17 3.96
C PRO A 318 6.64 18.45 4.64
N ASP A 319 5.43 18.71 4.17
CA ASP A 319 4.19 18.23 4.81
C ASP A 319 3.36 17.41 3.80
N PRO A 320 3.82 16.18 3.46
CA PRO A 320 3.05 15.29 2.62
C PRO A 320 1.79 14.83 3.35
N GLN A 321 0.69 14.73 2.61
CA GLN A 321 -0.59 14.33 3.17
C GLN A 321 -0.95 12.91 2.74
N ALA A 322 -1.36 12.10 3.70
CA ALA A 322 -1.90 10.77 3.45
C ALA A 322 -3.36 10.85 2.95
N GLY A 323 -3.78 9.88 2.15
CA GLY A 323 -5.11 9.89 1.57
C GLY A 323 -5.32 8.86 0.46
N GLY A 324 -5.85 9.33 -0.67
CA GLY A 324 -6.19 8.52 -1.84
C GLY A 324 -7.69 8.31 -1.96
N SER A 325 -8.10 7.29 -2.72
CA SER A 325 -9.50 6.88 -2.79
C SER A 325 -10.02 6.46 -1.41
N THR A 326 -11.25 6.85 -1.08
CA THR A 326 -11.95 6.38 0.12
C THR A 326 -12.95 5.27 -0.19
N PHE A 327 -13.22 4.44 0.80
CA PHE A 327 -14.23 3.39 0.75
C PHE A 327 -14.73 3.05 2.15
N PHE A 328 -15.90 2.40 2.20
CA PHE A 328 -16.53 2.01 3.45
C PHE A 328 -16.30 0.54 3.73
N VAL A 329 -15.87 0.22 4.96
CA VAL A 329 -15.89 -1.14 5.50
C VAL A 329 -16.84 -1.11 6.70
N ASP A 330 -17.92 -1.88 6.62
CA ASP A 330 -18.98 -1.97 7.65
C ASP A 330 -19.49 -0.61 8.14
N GLY A 331 -19.69 0.31 7.20
CA GLY A 331 -20.22 1.65 7.45
C GLY A 331 -19.19 2.66 7.97
N ILE A 332 -17.92 2.27 8.12
CA ILE A 332 -16.83 3.16 8.51
C ILE A 332 -16.02 3.52 7.26
N GLU A 333 -15.81 4.81 7.03
CA GLU A 333 -14.98 5.29 5.93
C GLU A 333 -13.48 5.20 6.27
N TYR A 334 -12.72 4.66 5.32
CA TYR A 334 -11.27 4.54 5.31
C TYR A 334 -10.70 5.11 4.02
N SER A 335 -9.50 5.69 4.08
CA SER A 335 -8.70 5.96 2.88
C SER A 335 -7.76 4.80 2.56
N PHE A 336 -7.27 4.80 1.32
CA PHE A 336 -6.19 3.92 0.88
C PHE A 336 -4.96 4.02 1.80
N GLY A 337 -4.49 5.24 2.09
CA GLY A 337 -3.37 5.51 2.99
C GLY A 337 -3.54 4.87 4.35
N THR A 338 -4.69 5.06 5.02
CA THR A 338 -4.96 4.47 6.34
C THR A 338 -4.92 2.94 6.31
N VAL A 339 -5.59 2.31 5.34
CA VAL A 339 -5.62 0.83 5.26
C VAL A 339 -4.22 0.26 5.05
N THR A 340 -3.40 0.91 4.23
CA THR A 340 -2.02 0.49 4.03
C THR A 340 -1.15 0.70 5.27
N PHE A 341 -1.29 1.82 5.97
CA PHE A 341 -0.58 2.11 7.22
C PHE A 341 -0.91 1.09 8.30
N ASP A 342 -2.21 0.86 8.50
CA ASP A 342 -2.70 -0.09 9.47
C ASP A 342 -2.15 -1.48 9.18
N PHE A 343 -2.25 -1.96 7.94
CA PHE A 343 -1.72 -3.26 7.58
C PHE A 343 -0.20 -3.32 7.79
N TYR A 344 0.53 -2.32 7.32
CA TYR A 344 1.99 -2.30 7.46
C TYR A 344 2.40 -2.51 8.92
N TYR A 345 1.76 -1.82 9.85
CA TYR A 345 2.10 -1.86 11.28
C TYR A 345 1.22 -2.78 12.15
N SER A 346 0.34 -3.61 11.58
CA SER A 346 -0.51 -4.51 12.39
C SER A 346 0.18 -5.80 12.81
N GLY A 347 1.18 -6.26 12.04
CA GLY A 347 1.79 -7.58 12.19
C GLY A 347 0.95 -8.71 11.58
N GLU A 348 -0.24 -8.43 11.03
CA GLU A 348 -0.99 -9.43 10.26
C GLU A 348 -0.17 -9.88 9.05
N LEU A 349 -0.15 -11.20 8.79
CA LEU A 349 0.63 -11.83 7.73
C LEU A 349 2.14 -11.53 7.77
N ALA A 350 2.71 -11.26 8.95
CA ALA A 350 4.15 -10.99 9.08
C ALA A 350 5.03 -12.22 8.83
N ASP A 351 4.48 -13.43 8.90
CA ASP A 351 5.23 -14.64 8.58
C ASP A 351 5.32 -14.86 7.06
N GLU A 352 4.29 -14.47 6.30
CA GLU A 352 4.25 -14.53 4.84
C GLU A 352 4.88 -13.31 4.17
N PHE A 353 4.67 -12.12 4.76
CA PHE A 353 5.18 -10.83 4.29
C PHE A 353 5.95 -10.15 5.43
N PRO A 354 7.20 -10.60 5.67
CA PRO A 354 7.98 -10.18 6.82
C PRO A 354 8.46 -8.74 6.71
N PHE A 355 8.77 -8.19 7.86
CA PHE A 355 9.59 -6.99 7.95
C PHE A 355 11.03 -7.33 7.61
N TRP A 356 11.64 -6.56 6.74
CA TRP A 356 13.06 -6.62 6.44
C TRP A 356 13.83 -5.67 7.36
N GLU A 357 15.03 -6.07 7.76
CA GLU A 357 15.95 -5.20 8.49
C GLU A 357 16.22 -3.90 7.71
N ASN A 358 16.38 -4.02 6.40
CA ASN A 358 16.38 -2.88 5.49
C ASN A 358 15.25 -3.03 4.47
N LYS A 359 14.26 -2.13 4.55
CA LYS A 359 13.08 -2.12 3.67
C LYS A 359 13.44 -1.87 2.20
N TRP A 360 14.60 -1.27 1.96
CA TRP A 360 15.00 -0.76 0.65
C TRP A 360 16.43 -1.20 0.34
N THR A 361 16.56 -2.31 -0.38
CA THR A 361 17.86 -2.87 -0.80
C THR A 361 18.15 -2.58 -2.27
N GLU A 362 19.32 -2.98 -2.73
CA GLU A 362 19.62 -3.07 -4.16
C GLU A 362 18.77 -4.17 -4.83
N PRO A 363 18.54 -4.10 -6.16
CA PRO A 363 17.82 -5.15 -6.87
C PRO A 363 18.72 -6.39 -6.98
N ALA A 364 18.08 -7.54 -7.21
CA ALA A 364 18.80 -8.76 -7.57
C ALA A 364 19.64 -8.55 -8.84
N THR A 365 20.71 -9.33 -8.99
CA THR A 365 21.49 -9.34 -10.23
C THR A 365 20.66 -9.88 -11.39
N GLU A 366 21.08 -9.62 -12.63
CA GLU A 366 20.40 -10.11 -13.83
C GLU A 366 20.28 -11.65 -13.83
N GLU A 367 21.37 -12.35 -13.47
CA GLU A 367 21.40 -13.81 -13.31
C GLU A 367 20.40 -14.32 -12.26
N GLN A 368 20.32 -13.64 -11.11
CA GLN A 368 19.35 -13.96 -10.08
C GLN A 368 17.91 -13.72 -10.58
N THR A 369 17.69 -12.63 -11.30
CA THR A 369 16.37 -12.24 -11.80
C THR A 369 15.85 -13.22 -12.86
N ASP A 370 16.70 -13.70 -13.76
CA ASP A 370 16.34 -14.71 -14.76
C ASP A 370 15.87 -16.01 -14.12
N SER A 371 16.55 -16.45 -13.05
CA SER A 371 16.15 -17.62 -12.27
C SER A 371 14.81 -17.47 -11.53
N LEU A 372 14.40 -16.23 -11.21
CA LEU A 372 13.14 -15.96 -10.53
C LEU A 372 11.95 -15.98 -11.51
N SER A 373 12.18 -15.63 -12.78
CA SER A 373 11.17 -15.51 -13.84
C SER A 373 10.79 -16.82 -14.54
N SER A 374 11.52 -17.91 -14.31
CA SER A 374 11.43 -19.17 -15.08
C SER A 374 10.61 -20.30 -14.41
N LEU A 375 9.78 -19.97 -13.41
CA LEU A 375 8.92 -20.87 -12.64
C LEU A 375 7.55 -20.23 -12.48
#